data_AF-A0ABD3AVD9-F1
#
_entry.id   AF-A0ABD3AVD9-F1
#
_cell.length_a   1.000
_cell.length_b   1.000
_cell.length_c   1.000
_cell.angle_alpha   90.00
_cell.angle_beta   90.00
_cell.angle_gamma   90.00
#
_symmetry.space_group_name_H-M   'P 1'
#
loop_
_entity.id
_entity.type
_entity.pdbx_description
1 polymer ?
#
loop_
_entity_poly.entity_id
_entity_poly.type
_entity_poly.pdbx_seq_one_letter_code
_entity_poly.pdbx_strand_id
1 'polypeptide(L)'
;MVHTCVDSTIEELARLENEPLLTYPMKDQIKNLQVELKCLKMFFWCLPMSEEAGKNFHLQSAMSTFISAVEVANKGLYFAGLNAIRKKLGRNWRLLTSNLLEKVEHFKSEIKKHCNFLFHLSLNSTKFSTDDEVLNFMDCMIMNLKDLNDSKDEVFAPLNNQIGSLEEKLSFFRKFVDFTVKRCSEHQKLEDFLAHILAWANKAAPFILVLAQ
;
A
#
# COMPACT_ATOMS: atom_id res chain seq x y z
N MET A 1 -3.87 4.36 -12.58
CA MET A 1 -2.88 5.46 -12.64
C MET A 1 -2.21 5.69 -11.28
N VAL A 2 -2.96 5.85 -10.18
CA VAL A 2 -2.40 6.06 -8.83
C VAL A 2 -1.52 4.90 -8.35
N HIS A 3 -1.99 3.66 -8.46
CA HIS A 3 -1.23 2.47 -8.04
C HIS A 3 0.12 2.36 -8.76
N THR A 4 0.14 2.58 -10.07
CA THR A 4 1.33 2.48 -10.93
C THR A 4 2.43 3.48 -10.53
N CYS A 5 2.05 4.68 -10.09
CA CYS A 5 2.99 5.70 -9.64
C CYS A 5 3.61 5.35 -8.27
N VAL A 6 2.79 4.87 -7.34
CA VAL A 6 3.25 4.40 -6.03
C VAL A 6 4.17 3.19 -6.19
N ASP A 7 3.82 2.23 -7.05
CA ASP A 7 4.62 1.04 -7.34
C ASP A 7 6.01 1.39 -7.88
N SER A 8 6.05 2.27 -8.88
CA SER A 8 7.33 2.75 -9.44
C SER A 8 8.21 3.39 -8.36
N THR A 9 7.60 4.17 -7.46
CA THR A 9 8.33 4.83 -6.38
C THR A 9 8.88 3.84 -5.37
N ILE A 10 8.10 2.81 -5.00
CA ILE A 10 8.53 1.73 -4.11
C ILE A 10 9.72 0.97 -4.72
N GLU A 11 9.67 0.67 -6.02
CA GLU A 11 10.78 0.03 -6.75
C GLU A 11 12.05 0.88 -6.75
N GLU A 12 11.94 2.18 -7.03
CA GLU A 12 13.09 3.10 -7.01
C GLU A 12 13.68 3.23 -5.60
N LEU A 13 12.85 3.25 -4.56
CA LEU A 13 13.31 3.22 -3.17
C LEU A 13 14.03 1.91 -2.85
N ALA A 14 13.55 0.77 -3.35
CA ALA A 14 14.20 -0.54 -3.14
C ALA A 14 15.56 -0.62 -3.84
N ARG A 15 15.69 -0.02 -5.02
CA ARG A 15 17.00 0.14 -5.69
C ARG A 15 17.94 1.00 -4.86
N LEU A 16 17.44 2.15 -4.38
CA LEU A 16 18.23 3.08 -3.58
C LEU A 16 18.70 2.45 -2.26
N GLU A 17 17.86 1.68 -1.57
CA GLU A 17 18.22 1.00 -0.31
C GLU A 17 19.44 0.07 -0.46
N ASN A 18 19.57 -0.58 -1.62
CA ASN A 18 20.67 -1.48 -1.95
C ASN A 18 21.98 -0.74 -2.25
N GLU A 19 21.99 0.59 -2.31
CA GLU A 19 23.20 1.36 -2.56
C GLU A 19 24.22 1.22 -1.40
N PRO A 20 25.49 0.89 -1.70
CA PRO A 20 26.52 0.67 -0.67
C PRO A 20 26.89 1.94 0.11
N LEU A 21 26.69 3.11 -0.51
CA LEU A 21 27.10 4.40 0.03
C LEU A 21 26.13 4.97 1.08
N LEU A 22 25.00 4.30 1.31
CA LEU A 22 24.03 4.73 2.31
C LEU A 22 24.42 4.28 3.71
N THR A 23 24.34 5.22 4.65
CA THR A 23 24.50 4.91 6.08
C THR A 23 23.30 4.11 6.61
N TYR A 24 23.48 3.45 7.75
CA TYR A 24 22.40 2.68 8.37
C TYR A 24 21.11 3.50 8.60
N PRO A 25 21.15 4.70 9.22
CA PRO A 25 19.94 5.51 9.44
C PRO A 25 19.22 5.91 8.14
N MET A 26 19.96 6.02 7.05
CA MET A 26 19.40 6.35 5.74
C MET A 26 18.64 5.18 5.14
N LYS A 27 19.18 3.96 5.24
CA LYS A 27 18.48 2.75 4.81
C LYS A 27 17.24 2.52 5.65
N ASP A 28 17.32 2.78 6.94
CA ASP A 28 16.18 2.71 7.86
C ASP A 28 15.06 3.68 7.46
N GLN A 29 15.38 4.94 7.15
CA GLN A 29 14.41 5.91 6.64
C GLN A 29 13.75 5.47 5.32
N ILE A 30 14.53 4.90 4.39
CA ILE A 30 14.01 4.41 3.11
C ILE A 30 13.07 3.23 3.33
N LYS A 31 13.46 2.26 4.18
CA LYS A 31 12.61 1.12 4.55
C LYS A 31 11.31 1.58 5.16
N ASN A 32 11.37 2.50 6.13
CA ASN A 32 10.17 3.03 6.76
C ASN A 32 9.24 3.66 5.72
N LEU A 33 9.78 4.50 4.82
CA LEU A 33 9.01 5.10 3.75
C LEU A 33 8.38 4.07 2.79
N GLN A 34 9.06 2.95 2.50
CA GLN A 34 8.47 1.87 1.71
C GLN A 34 7.30 1.22 2.42
N VAL A 35 7.41 0.92 3.72
CA VAL A 35 6.31 0.36 4.53
C VAL A 35 5.10 1.30 4.45
N GLU A 36 5.33 2.59 4.66
CA GLU A 36 4.25 3.57 4.61
C GLU A 36 3.58 3.68 3.23
N LEU A 37 4.36 3.67 2.16
CA LEU A 37 3.82 3.70 0.80
C LEU A 37 3.04 2.42 0.45
N LYS A 38 3.45 1.24 0.95
CA LYS A 38 2.69 -0.01 0.79
C LYS A 38 1.35 0.04 1.54
N CYS A 39 1.33 0.64 2.73
CA CYS A 39 0.11 0.88 3.48
C CYS A 39 -0.84 1.80 2.72
N LEU A 40 -0.32 2.93 2.21
CA LEU A 40 -1.11 3.85 1.39
C LEU A 40 -1.54 3.24 0.05
N LYS A 41 -0.77 2.33 -0.54
CA LYS A 41 -1.20 1.56 -1.72
C LYS A 41 -2.46 0.75 -1.43
N MET A 42 -2.51 0.05 -0.30
CA MET A 42 -3.70 -0.69 0.14
C MET A 42 -4.88 0.27 0.35
N PHE A 43 -4.64 1.45 0.95
CA PHE A 43 -5.68 2.46 1.10
C PHE A 43 -6.34 2.86 -0.22
N PHE A 44 -5.55 3.07 -1.28
CA PHE A 44 -6.11 3.42 -2.59
C PHE A 44 -6.97 2.31 -3.20
N TRP A 45 -6.72 1.04 -2.86
CA TRP A 45 -7.58 -0.07 -3.28
C TRP A 45 -8.91 -0.11 -2.51
N CYS A 46 -8.89 0.35 -1.26
CA CYS A 46 -10.09 0.43 -0.42
C CYS A 46 -10.95 1.67 -0.73
N LEU A 47 -10.40 2.66 -1.43
CA LEU A 47 -11.17 3.83 -1.83
C LEU A 47 -12.10 3.44 -2.97
N PRO A 48 -13.42 3.55 -2.82
CA PRO A 48 -14.30 3.39 -3.97
C PRO A 48 -13.97 4.50 -4.99
N MET A 49 -13.80 4.14 -6.25
CA MET A 49 -13.74 5.07 -7.39
C MET A 49 -15.07 5.84 -7.59
N SER A 50 -16.02 5.77 -6.65
CA SER A 50 -17.38 6.27 -6.80
C SER A 50 -17.48 7.79 -6.57
N GLU A 51 -18.57 8.37 -7.08
CA GLU A 51 -18.96 9.77 -6.85
C GLU A 51 -19.05 10.16 -5.36
N GLU A 52 -19.19 9.20 -4.44
CA GLU A 52 -19.27 9.46 -3.00
C GLU A 52 -17.92 9.80 -2.37
N ALA A 53 -16.81 9.26 -2.88
CA ALA A 53 -15.48 9.69 -2.48
C ALA A 53 -15.23 11.17 -2.87
N GLY A 54 -15.86 11.63 -3.96
CA GLY A 54 -15.87 13.03 -4.39
C GLY A 54 -16.62 13.99 -3.45
N LYS A 55 -17.38 13.49 -2.47
CA LYS A 55 -18.08 14.33 -1.49
C LYS A 55 -17.13 14.85 -0.40
N ASN A 56 -16.00 14.20 -0.14
CA ASN A 56 -15.00 14.67 0.81
C ASN A 56 -13.89 15.45 0.11
N PHE A 57 -14.14 16.74 -0.11
CA PHE A 57 -13.20 17.64 -0.77
C PHE A 57 -11.82 17.70 -0.08
N HIS A 58 -11.79 17.60 1.25
CA HIS A 58 -10.52 17.61 2.01
C HIS A 58 -9.69 16.36 1.73
N LEU A 59 -10.30 15.17 1.81
CA LEU A 59 -9.62 13.91 1.50
C LEU A 59 -9.15 13.86 0.04
N GLN A 60 -9.98 14.35 -0.89
CA GLN A 60 -9.64 14.40 -2.31
C GLN A 60 -8.47 15.36 -2.59
N SER A 61 -8.47 16.54 -1.95
CA SER A 61 -7.38 17.51 -2.04
C SER A 61 -6.07 16.94 -1.46
N ALA A 62 -6.15 16.28 -0.30
CA ALA A 62 -5.02 15.61 0.31
C ALA A 62 -4.47 14.49 -0.57
N MET A 63 -5.35 13.68 -1.17
CA MET A 63 -4.98 12.62 -2.11
C MET A 63 -4.30 13.18 -3.37
N SER A 64 -4.83 14.24 -3.96
CA SER A 64 -4.19 14.90 -5.13
C SER A 64 -2.81 15.44 -4.80
N THR A 65 -2.68 16.08 -3.63
CA THR A 65 -1.39 16.58 -3.11
C THR A 65 -0.39 15.44 -2.91
N PHE A 66 -0.85 14.32 -2.33
CA PHE A 66 -0.04 13.13 -2.14
C PHE A 66 0.43 12.54 -3.47
N ILE A 67 -0.48 12.32 -4.43
CA ILE A 67 -0.14 11.75 -5.75
C ILE A 67 0.90 12.61 -6.45
N SER A 68 0.72 13.93 -6.45
CA SER A 68 1.68 14.88 -7.03
C SER A 68 3.05 14.78 -6.35
N ALA A 69 3.08 14.66 -5.02
CA ALA A 69 4.32 14.48 -4.27
C ALA A 69 5.04 13.17 -4.62
N VAL A 70 4.29 12.06 -4.75
CA VAL A 70 4.82 10.76 -5.20
C VAL A 70 5.40 10.88 -6.60
N GLU A 71 4.71 11.53 -7.54
CA GLU A 71 5.20 11.70 -8.92
C GLU A 71 6.50 12.51 -8.97
N VAL A 72 6.58 13.61 -8.20
CA VAL A 72 7.79 14.45 -8.11
C VAL A 72 8.94 13.66 -7.49
N ALA A 73 8.67 12.94 -6.39
CA ALA A 73 9.66 12.12 -5.72
C ALA A 73 10.16 10.99 -6.63
N ASN A 74 9.27 10.29 -7.33
CA ASN A 74 9.61 9.21 -8.25
C ASN A 74 10.59 9.66 -9.34
N LYS A 75 10.26 10.77 -10.02
CA LYS A 75 11.15 11.36 -11.04
C LYS A 75 12.51 11.73 -10.44
N GLY A 76 12.51 12.36 -9.27
CA GLY A 76 13.73 12.76 -8.57
C GLY A 76 14.59 11.56 -8.15
N LEU A 77 13.98 10.50 -7.63
CA LEU A 77 14.64 9.28 -7.19
C LEU A 77 15.24 8.52 -8.37
N TYR A 78 14.50 8.39 -9.48
CA TYR A 78 15.01 7.81 -10.72
C TYR A 78 16.28 8.54 -11.22
N PHE A 79 16.26 9.88 -11.25
CA PHE A 79 17.44 10.65 -11.62
C PHE A 79 18.59 10.52 -10.60
N ALA A 80 18.27 10.43 -9.30
CA ALA A 80 19.27 10.22 -8.27
C ALA A 80 19.96 8.86 -8.41
N GLY A 81 19.19 7.80 -8.68
CA GLY A 81 19.70 6.45 -8.96
C GLY A 81 20.60 6.42 -10.20
N LEU A 82 20.16 7.02 -11.31
CA LEU A 82 20.99 7.14 -12.52
C LEU A 82 22.32 7.90 -12.26
N ASN A 83 22.29 8.94 -11.42
CA ASN A 83 23.48 9.70 -11.08
C ASN A 83 24.43 8.93 -10.14
N ALA A 84 23.88 8.12 -9.23
CA ALA A 84 24.65 7.21 -8.38
C ALA A 84 25.42 6.18 -9.23
N ILE A 85 24.76 5.54 -10.20
CA ILE A 85 25.39 4.63 -11.17
C ILE A 85 26.52 5.34 -11.95
N ARG A 86 26.30 6.60 -12.32
CA ARG A 86 27.29 7.43 -13.04
C ARG A 86 28.37 8.03 -12.14
N LYS A 87 28.43 7.66 -10.85
CA LYS A 87 29.35 8.20 -9.82
C LYS A 87 29.34 9.74 -9.70
N LYS A 88 28.27 10.40 -10.17
CA LYS A 88 28.05 11.83 -9.96
C LYS A 88 27.30 11.98 -8.64
N LEU A 89 27.99 12.53 -7.64
CA LEU A 89 27.55 12.63 -6.26
C LEU A 89 26.31 13.53 -6.11
N GLY A 90 25.12 12.98 -6.36
CA GLY A 90 23.85 13.68 -6.20
C GLY A 90 23.25 13.43 -4.82
N ARG A 91 23.47 14.35 -3.86
CA ARG A 91 22.91 14.28 -2.48
C ARG A 91 21.40 14.60 -2.40
N ASN A 92 20.69 14.60 -3.53
CA ASN A 92 19.31 15.09 -3.60
C ASN A 92 18.28 14.08 -3.10
N TRP A 93 18.61 12.79 -3.05
CA TRP A 93 17.67 11.75 -2.62
C TRP A 93 17.24 11.91 -1.15
N ARG A 94 18.10 12.44 -0.26
CA ARG A 94 17.75 12.68 1.16
C ARG A 94 16.64 13.72 1.29
N LEU A 95 16.73 14.79 0.51
CA LEU A 95 15.70 15.83 0.48
C LEU A 95 14.39 15.26 -0.11
N LEU A 96 14.49 14.47 -1.19
CA LEU A 96 13.32 13.84 -1.82
C LEU A 96 12.59 12.86 -0.89
N THR A 97 13.33 11.98 -0.22
CA THR A 97 12.77 11.02 0.74
C THR A 97 12.18 11.70 1.97
N SER A 98 12.82 12.75 2.49
CA SER A 98 12.29 13.52 3.64
C SER A 98 11.03 14.29 3.27
N ASN A 99 11.00 14.95 2.11
CA ASN A 99 9.82 15.65 1.63
C ASN A 99 8.66 14.68 1.37
N LEU A 100 8.94 13.51 0.77
CA LEU A 100 7.91 12.51 0.53
C LEU A 100 7.35 11.95 1.85
N LEU A 101 8.23 11.68 2.83
CA LEU A 101 7.82 11.24 4.17
C LEU A 101 6.91 12.28 4.85
N GLU A 102 7.23 13.57 4.79
CA GLU A 102 6.34 14.63 5.30
C GLU A 102 4.94 14.58 4.66
N LYS A 103 4.86 14.35 3.34
CA LYS A 103 3.57 14.26 2.64
C LYS A 103 2.81 12.97 2.94
N VAL A 104 3.52 11.87 3.16
CA VAL A 104 2.96 10.60 3.67
C VAL A 104 2.33 10.85 5.04
N GLU A 105 3.07 11.43 5.99
CA GLU A 105 2.57 11.68 7.35
C GLU A 105 1.36 12.62 7.36
N HIS A 106 1.42 13.70 6.58
CA HIS A 106 0.27 14.59 6.41
C HIS A 106 -0.94 13.83 5.88
N PHE A 107 -0.75 12.98 4.87
CA PHE A 107 -1.85 12.20 4.29
C PHE A 107 -2.41 11.15 5.26
N LYS A 108 -1.56 10.45 6.02
CA LYS A 108 -2.00 9.54 7.10
C LYS A 108 -2.86 10.28 8.12
N SER A 109 -2.45 11.48 8.55
CA SER A 109 -3.24 12.32 9.45
C SER A 109 -4.62 12.65 8.86
N GLU A 110 -4.69 12.99 7.57
CA GLU A 110 -5.98 13.22 6.90
C GLU A 110 -6.83 11.95 6.81
N ILE A 111 -6.23 10.79 6.59
CA ILE A 111 -6.94 9.50 6.63
C ILE A 111 -7.50 9.25 8.04
N LYS A 112 -6.69 9.44 9.09
CA LYS A 112 -7.12 9.28 10.51
C LYS A 112 -8.33 10.13 10.83
N LYS A 113 -8.33 11.42 10.44
CA LYS A 113 -9.47 12.34 10.64
C LYS A 113 -10.76 11.86 9.98
N HIS A 114 -10.63 11.12 8.88
CA HIS A 114 -11.76 10.67 8.07
C HIS A 114 -11.99 9.14 8.14
N CYS A 115 -11.38 8.44 9.11
CA CYS A 115 -11.46 6.99 9.23
C CYS A 115 -12.91 6.48 9.31
N ASN A 116 -13.80 7.15 10.06
CA ASN A 116 -15.21 6.75 10.14
C ASN A 116 -15.91 6.81 8.78
N PHE A 117 -15.65 7.86 7.99
CA PHE A 117 -16.17 7.97 6.63
C PHE A 117 -15.64 6.84 5.74
N LEU A 118 -14.38 6.45 5.92
CA LEU A 118 -13.73 5.37 5.17
C LEU A 118 -14.25 3.97 5.52
N PHE A 119 -14.55 3.70 6.80
CA PHE A 119 -15.22 2.47 7.22
C PHE A 119 -16.57 2.32 6.52
N HIS A 120 -17.33 3.41 6.41
CA HIS A 120 -18.62 3.41 5.71
C HIS A 120 -18.48 3.22 4.19
N LEU A 121 -17.45 3.79 3.57
CA LEU A 121 -17.19 3.62 2.13
C LEU A 121 -16.70 2.22 1.76
N SER A 122 -15.83 1.62 2.57
CA SER A 122 -15.27 0.29 2.31
C SER A 122 -16.30 -0.84 2.41
N LEU A 123 -17.40 -0.63 3.14
CA LEU A 123 -18.56 -1.55 3.17
C LEU A 123 -19.31 -1.57 1.83
N ASN A 124 -19.19 -0.52 1.01
CA ASN A 124 -19.79 -0.40 -0.32
C ASN A 124 -18.80 -0.88 -1.38
N SER A 125 -18.72 -2.20 -1.54
CA SER A 125 -17.87 -3.00 -2.45
C SER A 125 -16.87 -2.24 -3.33
N THR A 126 -15.56 -2.43 -3.10
CA THR A 126 -14.56 -2.22 -4.15
C THR A 126 -14.89 -3.13 -5.33
N LYS A 127 -15.17 -2.53 -6.49
CA LYS A 127 -15.36 -3.27 -7.74
C LYS A 127 -14.00 -3.48 -8.39
N PHE A 128 -13.53 -4.71 -8.37
CA PHE A 128 -12.39 -5.13 -9.17
C PHE A 128 -12.87 -5.45 -10.59
N SER A 129 -12.12 -4.99 -11.57
CA SER A 129 -12.41 -5.18 -13.00
C SER A 129 -11.69 -6.39 -13.58
N THR A 130 -10.64 -6.88 -12.91
CA THR A 130 -9.88 -8.06 -13.32
C THR A 130 -9.40 -8.90 -12.14
N ASP A 131 -9.15 -10.18 -12.39
CA ASP A 131 -8.57 -11.09 -11.40
C ASP A 131 -7.16 -10.66 -10.94
N ASP A 132 -6.39 -10.01 -11.82
CA ASP A 132 -5.08 -9.46 -11.48
C ASP A 132 -5.18 -8.34 -10.44
N GLU A 133 -6.23 -7.50 -10.51
CA GLU A 133 -6.48 -6.46 -9.50
C GLU A 133 -6.82 -7.08 -8.14
N VAL A 134 -7.58 -8.18 -8.14
CA VAL A 134 -7.90 -8.94 -6.93
C VAL A 134 -6.63 -9.51 -6.28
N LEU A 135 -5.78 -10.15 -7.07
CA LEU A 135 -4.52 -10.73 -6.60
C LEU A 135 -3.57 -9.63 -6.08
N ASN A 136 -3.46 -8.50 -6.80
CA ASN A 136 -2.65 -7.37 -6.37
C ASN A 136 -3.15 -6.75 -5.07
N PHE A 137 -4.47 -6.66 -4.87
CA PHE A 137 -5.06 -6.19 -3.63
C PHE A 137 -4.73 -7.14 -2.46
N MET A 138 -4.90 -8.45 -2.67
CA MET A 138 -4.52 -9.45 -1.66
C MET A 138 -3.04 -9.40 -1.31
N ASP A 139 -2.17 -9.27 -2.32
CA ASP A 139 -0.73 -9.14 -2.11
C ASP A 139 -0.41 -7.89 -1.28
N CYS A 140 -1.13 -6.78 -1.49
CA CYS A 140 -0.99 -5.58 -0.65
C CYS A 140 -1.41 -5.81 0.81
N MET A 141 -2.54 -6.49 1.07
CA MET A 141 -2.96 -6.81 2.43
C MET A 141 -1.95 -7.73 3.13
N ILE A 142 -1.49 -8.77 2.45
CA ILE A 142 -0.50 -9.72 2.98
C ILE A 142 0.80 -9.00 3.33
N MET A 143 1.28 -8.11 2.47
CA MET A 143 2.49 -7.32 2.75
C MET A 143 2.33 -6.44 3.99
N ASN A 144 1.20 -5.74 4.13
CA ASN A 144 0.95 -4.90 5.31
C ASN A 144 0.84 -5.73 6.60
N LEU A 145 0.24 -6.92 6.54
CA LEU A 145 0.16 -7.81 7.71
C LEU A 145 1.54 -8.34 8.12
N LYS A 146 2.42 -8.63 7.15
CA LYS A 146 3.82 -8.99 7.43
C LYS A 146 4.56 -7.84 8.09
N ASP A 147 4.48 -6.65 7.50
CA ASP A 147 5.13 -5.45 8.03
C ASP A 147 4.63 -5.14 9.46
N LEU A 148 3.33 -5.33 9.74
CA LEU A 148 2.74 -5.21 11.08
C LEU A 148 3.24 -6.28 12.06
N ASN A 149 3.30 -7.55 11.63
CA ASN A 149 3.75 -8.65 12.47
C ASN A 149 5.25 -8.58 12.79
N ASP A 150 6.04 -8.04 11.86
CA ASP A 150 7.48 -7.81 12.03
C ASP A 150 7.78 -6.52 12.82
N SER A 151 6.76 -5.68 13.06
CA SER A 151 6.91 -4.47 13.85
C SER A 151 7.25 -4.80 15.30
N LYS A 152 8.16 -4.02 15.89
CA LYS A 152 8.54 -4.14 17.31
C LYS A 152 7.63 -3.34 18.23
N ASP A 153 6.46 -2.93 17.74
CA ASP A 153 5.56 -2.09 18.50
C ASP A 153 4.85 -2.92 19.58
N GLU A 154 5.09 -2.58 20.84
CA GLU A 154 4.50 -3.26 22.00
C GLU A 154 2.97 -3.16 22.01
N VAL A 155 2.40 -2.16 21.32
CA VAL A 155 0.95 -2.00 21.17
C VAL A 155 0.32 -3.18 20.44
N PHE A 156 1.03 -3.79 19.47
CA PHE A 156 0.51 -4.90 18.67
C PHE A 156 0.93 -6.28 19.19
N ALA A 157 1.86 -6.36 20.14
CA ALA A 157 2.32 -7.62 20.72
C ALA A 157 1.17 -8.57 21.17
N PRO A 158 0.06 -8.10 21.76
CA PRO A 158 -1.08 -8.96 22.10
C PRO A 158 -1.84 -9.51 20.89
N LEU A 159 -1.73 -8.84 19.74
CA LEU A 159 -2.44 -9.16 18.49
C LEU A 159 -1.56 -9.93 17.49
N ASN A 160 -0.25 -10.06 17.69
CA ASN A 160 0.68 -10.70 16.75
C ASN A 160 0.22 -12.09 16.30
N ASN A 161 -0.27 -12.94 17.22
CA ASN A 161 -0.80 -14.26 16.85
C ASN A 161 -2.02 -14.17 15.93
N GLN A 162 -2.87 -13.16 16.10
CA GLN A 162 -4.06 -12.95 15.28
C GLN A 162 -3.67 -12.37 13.92
N ILE A 163 -2.73 -11.41 13.88
CA ILE A 163 -2.18 -10.82 12.66
C ILE A 163 -1.49 -11.90 11.83
N GLY A 164 -0.65 -12.74 12.44
CA GLY A 164 0.00 -13.88 11.78
C GLY A 164 -1.00 -14.90 11.25
N SER A 165 -2.02 -15.27 12.03
CA SER A 165 -3.06 -16.19 11.55
C SER A 165 -3.86 -15.61 10.38
N LEU A 166 -4.10 -14.29 10.39
CA LEU A 166 -4.78 -13.59 9.30
C LEU A 166 -3.92 -13.57 8.03
N GLU A 167 -2.62 -13.30 8.16
CA GLU A 167 -1.64 -13.34 7.08
C GLU A 167 -1.58 -14.72 6.42
N GLU A 168 -1.48 -15.80 7.23
CA GLU A 168 -1.44 -17.17 6.73
C GLU A 168 -2.69 -17.54 5.92
N LYS A 169 -3.87 -17.18 6.44
CA LYS A 169 -5.16 -17.45 5.77
C LYS A 169 -5.29 -16.66 4.47
N LEU A 170 -4.91 -15.38 4.49
CA LEU A 170 -4.89 -14.55 3.28
C LEU A 170 -3.92 -15.10 2.23
N SER A 171 -2.72 -15.50 2.64
CA SER A 171 -1.71 -16.14 1.80
C SER A 171 -2.24 -17.44 1.17
N PHE A 172 -3.01 -18.23 1.91
CA PHE A 172 -3.72 -19.40 1.37
C PHE A 172 -4.77 -19.00 0.32
N PHE A 173 -5.66 -18.06 0.65
CA PHE A 173 -6.71 -17.63 -0.28
C PHE A 173 -6.16 -17.01 -1.55
N ARG A 174 -5.10 -16.22 -1.46
CA ARG A 174 -4.41 -15.65 -2.62
C ARG A 174 -3.91 -16.74 -3.56
N LYS A 175 -3.26 -17.79 -3.03
CA LYS A 175 -2.79 -18.93 -3.85
C LYS A 175 -3.96 -19.70 -4.46
N PHE A 176 -5.05 -19.86 -3.70
CA PHE A 176 -6.25 -20.53 -4.19
C PHE A 176 -6.93 -19.75 -5.33
N VAL A 177 -7.03 -18.42 -5.21
CA VAL A 177 -7.56 -17.52 -6.25
C VAL A 177 -6.67 -17.60 -7.50
N ASP A 178 -5.35 -17.50 -7.34
CA ASP A 178 -4.39 -17.59 -8.46
C ASP A 178 -4.51 -18.93 -9.21
N PHE A 179 -4.64 -20.03 -8.48
CA PHE A 179 -4.86 -21.36 -9.06
C PHE A 179 -6.20 -21.42 -9.84
N THR A 180 -7.25 -20.92 -9.20
CA THR A 180 -8.62 -20.88 -9.71
C THR A 180 -8.72 -20.11 -11.02
N VAL A 181 -8.21 -18.88 -11.04
CA VAL A 181 -8.20 -18.00 -12.21
C VAL A 181 -7.48 -18.67 -13.38
N LYS A 182 -6.36 -19.33 -13.11
CA LYS A 182 -5.55 -20.01 -14.15
C LYS A 182 -6.15 -21.30 -14.67
N ARG A 183 -7.04 -21.98 -13.94
CA ARG A 183 -7.42 -23.38 -14.22
C ARG A 183 -8.92 -23.65 -14.29
N CYS A 184 -9.75 -22.74 -13.80
CA CYS A 184 -11.16 -23.02 -13.50
C CYS A 184 -12.11 -21.87 -13.90
N SER A 185 -11.75 -21.07 -14.92
CA SER A 185 -12.47 -19.85 -15.33
C SER A 185 -13.94 -20.04 -15.76
N GLU A 186 -14.42 -21.29 -15.87
CA GLU A 186 -15.77 -21.62 -16.37
C GLU A 186 -16.74 -22.13 -15.27
N HIS A 187 -16.31 -22.20 -14.00
CA HIS A 187 -17.15 -22.73 -12.91
C HIS A 187 -17.86 -21.63 -12.11
N GLN A 188 -19.17 -21.49 -12.29
CA GLN A 188 -19.97 -20.46 -11.60
C GLN A 188 -19.93 -20.51 -10.06
N LYS A 189 -19.83 -21.71 -9.45
CA LYS A 189 -19.67 -21.84 -7.99
C LYS A 189 -18.37 -21.21 -7.46
N LEU A 190 -17.38 -21.08 -8.34
CA LEU A 190 -16.08 -20.53 -8.02
C LEU A 190 -16.12 -19.00 -8.07
N GLU A 191 -16.90 -18.43 -8.99
CA GLU A 191 -17.21 -17.00 -9.03
C GLU A 191 -17.88 -16.53 -7.73
N ASP A 192 -18.89 -17.27 -7.25
CA ASP A 192 -19.56 -16.97 -5.96
C ASP A 192 -18.57 -17.01 -4.77
N PHE A 193 -17.66 -17.98 -4.79
CA PHE A 193 -16.64 -18.13 -3.74
C PHE A 193 -15.60 -17.00 -3.78
N LEU A 194 -15.15 -16.59 -4.98
CA LEU A 194 -14.28 -15.43 -5.15
C LEU A 194 -14.95 -14.15 -4.67
N ALA A 195 -16.22 -13.94 -5.00
CA ALA A 195 -17.01 -12.82 -4.50
C ALA A 195 -17.07 -12.80 -2.97
N HIS A 196 -17.19 -13.96 -2.33
CA HIS A 196 -17.18 -14.06 -0.88
C HIS A 196 -15.81 -13.71 -0.26
N ILE A 197 -14.71 -14.22 -0.83
CA ILE A 197 -13.35 -13.88 -0.37
C ILE A 197 -13.12 -12.38 -0.54
N LEU A 198 -13.54 -11.79 -1.66
CA LEU A 198 -13.44 -10.36 -1.92
C LEU A 198 -14.25 -9.52 -0.93
N ALA A 199 -15.48 -9.94 -0.63
CA ALA A 199 -16.30 -9.26 0.37
C ALA A 199 -15.64 -9.29 1.76
N TRP A 200 -15.00 -10.40 2.11
CA TRP A 200 -14.27 -10.51 3.37
C TRP A 200 -12.99 -9.64 3.37
N ALA A 201 -12.20 -9.67 2.29
CA ALA A 201 -11.02 -8.83 2.11
C ALA A 201 -11.35 -7.33 2.22
N ASN A 202 -12.42 -6.89 1.54
CA ASN A 202 -12.92 -5.52 1.63
C ASN A 202 -13.31 -5.14 3.06
N LYS A 203 -13.91 -6.05 3.83
CA LYS A 203 -14.24 -5.79 5.23
C LYS A 203 -13.01 -5.75 6.13
N ALA A 204 -11.98 -6.53 5.85
CA ALA A 204 -10.77 -6.61 6.66
C ALA A 204 -9.83 -5.41 6.45
N ALA A 205 -9.72 -4.92 5.23
CA ALA A 205 -8.70 -3.95 4.86
C ALA A 205 -8.74 -2.61 5.64
N PRO A 206 -9.91 -2.03 6.00
CA PRO A 206 -9.97 -0.86 6.87
C PRO A 206 -9.36 -1.10 8.25
N PHE A 207 -9.53 -2.30 8.82
CA PHE A 207 -8.94 -2.63 10.11
C PHE A 207 -7.42 -2.74 10.00
N ILE A 208 -6.92 -3.36 8.93
CA ILE A 208 -5.47 -3.43 8.66
C ILE A 208 -4.90 -2.02 8.49
N LEU A 209 -5.62 -1.13 7.80
CA LEU A 209 -5.20 0.25 7.59
C LEU A 209 -5.10 1.04 8.89
N VAL A 210 -6.07 0.88 9.80
CA VAL A 210 -6.06 1.55 11.10
C VAL A 210 -4.92 1.01 11.97
N LEU A 211 -4.65 -0.29 11.91
CA LEU A 211 -3.53 -0.88 12.66
C LEU A 211 -2.17 -0.41 12.12
N ALA A 212 -2.05 -0.18 10.82
CA ALA A 212 -0.81 0.29 10.18
C ALA A 212 -0.54 1.81 10.33
N GLN A 213 -1.38 2.53 11.08
CA GLN A 213 -1.42 3.99 11.10
C GLN A 213 -0.99 4.62 12.41
#